data_AF-A0A1S6HMB3-F1
#
_entry.id   AF-A0A1S6HMB3-F1
#
_cell.length_a   1.000
_cell.length_b   1.000
_cell.length_c   1.000
_cell.angle_alpha   90.00
_cell.angle_beta   90.00
_cell.angle_gamma   90.00
#
_symmetry.space_group_name_H-M   'P 1'
#
loop_
_entity.id
_entity.type
_entity.pdbx_description
1 polymer ?
#
loop_
_entity_poly.entity_id
_entity_poly.type
_entity_poly.pdbx_seq_one_letter_code
_entity_poly.pdbx_strand_id
1 'polypeptide(L)'
;MSFIPSFNNPVTDTINSVNDIAFSPSVSHRFATCFMFGELPIPAIPGIPRTSRRMGPAISVKYPCIPSPVDISFQKISGLSRTLKTTSINEGGENMRNYHLAGKIEHGSLVLERGVMTPTPLTLQFERQFCGEYPSYLNVIIMLLDNSNVPVTSWFINNALPVSWQSGDLDANSNAILINRLELRYQNMRMMPGIKA
;
A
#
# COMPACT_ATOMS: atom_id res chain seq x y z
N MET A 1 -18.56 58.96 25.96
CA MET A 1 -17.12 58.64 26.14
C MET A 1 -17.01 57.60 27.25
N SER A 2 -17.08 56.29 26.99
CA SER A 2 -16.02 55.39 26.53
C SER A 2 -14.84 55.29 27.51
N PHE A 3 -14.69 54.13 28.16
CA PHE A 3 -13.51 53.26 28.11
C PHE A 3 -13.75 52.05 29.03
N ILE A 4 -13.93 50.87 28.43
CA ILE A 4 -13.89 49.55 29.07
C ILE A 4 -12.50 48.98 28.77
N PRO A 5 -11.76 48.43 29.75
CA PRO A 5 -10.46 47.80 29.48
C PRO A 5 -10.66 46.45 28.80
N SER A 6 -9.94 46.24 27.69
CA SER A 6 -9.91 45.01 26.91
C SER A 6 -9.18 43.90 27.66
N PHE A 7 -9.90 42.82 27.97
CA PHE A 7 -9.31 41.52 28.31
C PHE A 7 -8.70 40.92 27.04
N ASN A 8 -7.37 40.81 26.99
CA ASN A 8 -6.68 40.05 25.95
C ASN A 8 -6.79 38.55 26.27
N ASN A 9 -7.53 37.81 25.45
CA ASN A 9 -7.55 36.34 25.46
C ASN A 9 -6.23 35.78 24.90
N PRO A 10 -5.59 34.79 25.53
CA PRO A 10 -4.46 34.09 24.96
C PRO A 10 -4.97 32.92 24.11
N VAL A 11 -5.21 33.14 22.82
CA VAL A 11 -5.48 32.04 21.86
C VAL A 11 -4.77 32.33 20.55
N THR A 12 -3.44 32.25 20.52
CA THR A 12 -2.65 32.22 19.28
C THR A 12 -1.29 31.52 19.45
N ASP A 13 -1.19 30.38 20.15
CA ASP A 13 0.11 29.68 20.30
C ASP A 13 0.06 28.16 20.08
N THR A 14 -0.84 27.63 19.24
CA THR A 14 -0.90 26.16 19.00
C THR A 14 -1.08 25.71 17.55
N ILE A 15 -0.84 26.55 16.54
CA ILE A 15 -1.03 26.18 15.11
C ILE A 15 0.27 26.18 14.29
N ASN A 16 1.44 26.02 14.93
CA ASN A 16 2.71 25.87 14.20
C ASN A 16 3.46 24.55 14.44
N SER A 17 2.95 23.62 15.25
CA SER A 17 3.66 22.36 15.54
C SER A 17 3.28 21.17 14.63
N VAL A 18 2.57 21.39 13.52
CA VAL A 18 2.21 20.31 12.57
C VAL A 18 3.10 20.32 11.31
N ASN A 19 3.90 21.38 11.10
CA ASN A 19 4.80 21.50 9.96
C ASN A 19 6.24 21.04 10.23
N ASP A 20 6.54 20.59 11.45
CA ASP A 20 7.84 20.05 11.85
C ASP A 20 7.87 18.51 11.90
N ILE A 21 7.10 17.83 11.03
CA ILE A 21 7.57 16.51 10.56
C ILE A 21 8.69 16.83 9.58
N ALA A 22 9.87 17.13 10.14
CA ALA A 22 11.09 17.31 9.38
C ALA A 22 11.19 16.17 8.36
N PHE A 23 11.05 16.50 7.08
CA PHE A 23 11.61 15.69 6.01
C PHE A 23 13.11 15.66 6.29
N SER A 24 13.53 14.68 7.09
CA SER A 24 14.95 14.39 7.27
C SER A 24 15.52 14.20 5.86
N PRO A 25 16.57 14.93 5.47
CA PRO A 25 17.11 14.91 4.11
C PRO A 25 17.71 13.54 3.69
N SER A 26 17.54 12.50 4.52
CA SER A 26 18.07 11.15 4.32
C SER A 26 17.07 10.15 3.72
N VAL A 27 15.92 10.59 3.17
CA VAL A 27 15.01 9.64 2.50
C VAL A 27 15.70 9.10 1.25
N SER A 28 16.27 7.90 1.36
CA SER A 28 16.89 7.22 0.22
C SER A 28 15.79 6.78 -0.75
N HIS A 29 16.08 6.80 -2.06
CA HIS A 29 15.17 6.32 -3.11
C HIS A 29 15.04 4.78 -3.11
N ARG A 30 15.68 4.10 -2.15
CA ARG A 30 15.64 2.64 -2.07
C ARG A 30 14.32 2.21 -1.44
N PHE A 31 13.64 1.32 -2.12
CA PHE A 31 12.44 0.67 -1.63
C PHE A 31 12.60 -0.83 -1.71
N ALA A 32 11.85 -1.52 -0.87
CA ALA A 32 11.83 -2.98 -0.80
C ALA A 32 10.38 -3.45 -0.85
N THR A 33 10.11 -4.43 -1.69
CA THR A 33 8.81 -5.10 -1.78
C THR A 33 8.87 -6.50 -1.24
N CYS A 34 7.88 -6.88 -0.44
CA CYS A 34 7.68 -8.25 0.00
C CYS A 34 6.31 -8.72 -0.49
N PHE A 35 6.29 -9.87 -1.17
CA PHE A 35 5.06 -10.53 -1.59
C PHE A 35 4.81 -11.73 -0.67
N MET A 36 3.60 -11.79 -0.13
CA MET A 36 3.14 -12.90 0.68
C MET A 36 2.28 -13.79 -0.20
N PHE A 37 2.78 -14.99 -0.46
CA PHE A 37 2.12 -16.02 -1.24
C PHE A 37 1.43 -17.01 -0.30
N GLY A 38 0.09 -17.05 -0.34
CA GLY A 38 -0.73 -18.03 0.38
C GLY A 38 -0.98 -17.75 1.87
N GLU A 39 -2.10 -18.30 2.38
CA GLU A 39 -2.25 -18.57 3.81
C GLU A 39 -1.35 -19.75 4.20
N LEU A 40 -0.72 -19.69 5.38
CA LEU A 40 0.05 -20.81 5.91
C LEU A 40 -0.78 -22.10 5.84
N PRO A 41 -0.25 -23.21 5.30
CA PRO A 41 -0.91 -24.50 5.47
C PRO A 41 -0.92 -24.79 6.95
N ILE A 42 -2.08 -24.67 7.60
CA ILE A 42 -2.28 -25.25 8.92
C ILE A 42 -2.04 -26.74 8.73
N PRO A 43 -1.02 -27.36 9.35
CA PRO A 43 -0.86 -28.80 9.25
C PRO A 43 -2.16 -29.41 9.78
N ALA A 44 -2.84 -30.19 8.94
CA ALA A 44 -4.01 -30.93 9.38
C ALA A 44 -3.55 -31.89 10.49
N ILE A 45 -3.78 -31.52 11.75
CA ILE A 45 -3.55 -32.42 12.88
C ILE A 45 -4.62 -33.51 12.77
N PRO A 46 -4.24 -34.79 12.56
CA PRO A 46 -5.21 -35.87 12.47
C PRO A 46 -5.99 -35.97 13.79
N GLY A 47 -7.32 -35.94 13.72
CA GLY A 47 -8.19 -36.25 14.86
C GLY A 47 -8.90 -35.08 15.54
N ILE A 48 -8.72 -33.83 15.11
CA ILE A 48 -9.49 -32.70 15.66
C ILE A 48 -10.60 -32.30 14.67
N PRO A 49 -11.90 -32.53 14.97
CA PRO A 49 -12.98 -32.02 14.14
C PRO A 49 -12.93 -30.50 14.11
N ARG A 50 -13.11 -29.90 12.92
CA ARG A 50 -13.23 -28.44 12.75
C ARG A 50 -14.52 -27.95 13.41
N THR A 51 -14.50 -27.80 14.73
CA THR A 51 -15.59 -27.17 15.45
C THR A 51 -15.51 -25.65 15.28
N SER A 52 -16.69 -25.09 14.98
CA SER A 52 -16.99 -23.69 14.70
C SER A 52 -16.18 -22.70 15.54
N ARG A 53 -15.39 -21.83 14.90
CA ARG A 53 -14.73 -20.71 15.56
C ARG A 53 -15.77 -19.64 15.95
N ARG A 54 -16.32 -19.76 17.16
CA ARG A 54 -16.50 -18.60 18.04
C ARG A 54 -15.15 -18.37 18.74
N MET A 55 -14.44 -17.29 18.44
CA MET A 55 -13.46 -16.69 19.36
C MET A 55 -12.97 -15.33 18.85
N GLY A 56 -12.75 -14.41 19.79
CA GLY A 56 -12.59 -12.96 19.62
C GLY A 56 -11.28 -12.50 18.96
N PRO A 57 -10.86 -11.24 19.18
CA PRO A 57 -9.82 -10.61 18.39
C PRO A 57 -8.44 -11.21 18.69
N ALA A 58 -8.04 -12.18 17.88
CA ALA A 58 -6.67 -12.66 17.82
C ALA A 58 -5.84 -11.65 17.02
N ILE A 59 -5.14 -10.75 17.72
CA ILE A 59 -4.05 -9.97 17.13
C ILE A 59 -2.88 -10.92 16.92
N SER A 60 -2.89 -11.61 15.78
CA SER A 60 -1.75 -12.39 15.30
C SER A 60 -0.78 -11.44 14.60
N VAL A 61 0.08 -10.74 15.36
CA VAL A 61 1.30 -10.16 14.80
C VAL A 61 2.28 -11.32 14.61
N LYS A 62 2.20 -11.98 13.45
CA LYS A 62 3.15 -13.02 13.10
C LYS A 62 3.43 -12.99 11.61
N TYR A 63 4.42 -12.20 11.22
CA TYR A 63 5.19 -12.45 10.00
C TYR A 63 6.62 -11.93 10.20
N PRO A 64 7.65 -12.79 10.38
CA PRO A 64 8.84 -12.55 9.61
C PRO A 64 8.45 -12.91 8.17
N CYS A 65 7.84 -11.95 7.49
CA CYS A 65 7.90 -11.88 6.05
C CYS A 65 9.40 -11.82 5.76
N ILE A 66 10.00 -12.96 5.39
CA ILE A 66 11.35 -12.94 4.84
C ILE A 66 11.09 -12.52 3.40
N PRO A 67 11.33 -11.26 3.02
CA PRO A 67 11.20 -10.90 1.63
C PRO A 67 12.19 -11.79 0.87
N SER A 68 11.69 -12.60 -0.08
CA SER A 68 12.56 -13.35 -0.96
C SER A 68 13.50 -12.32 -1.59
N PRO A 69 14.83 -12.37 -1.40
CA PRO A 69 15.75 -11.33 -1.88
C PRO A 69 15.61 -11.02 -3.37
N VAL A 70 15.03 -11.96 -4.11
CA VAL A 70 14.81 -11.94 -5.54
C VAL A 70 13.55 -11.16 -5.97
N ASP A 71 12.54 -11.00 -5.10
CA ASP A 71 11.28 -10.27 -5.41
C ASP A 71 11.23 -8.85 -4.81
N ILE A 72 12.36 -8.32 -4.36
CA ILE A 72 12.46 -7.02 -3.71
C ILE A 72 12.77 -5.90 -4.71
N SER A 73 13.43 -6.23 -5.81
CA SER A 73 14.01 -5.26 -6.75
C SER A 73 13.05 -4.91 -7.89
N PHE A 74 12.36 -3.78 -7.74
CA PHE A 74 11.67 -3.11 -8.85
C PHE A 74 12.42 -1.85 -9.23
N GLN A 75 12.33 -1.47 -10.50
CA GLN A 75 12.84 -0.20 -10.99
C GLN A 75 11.89 0.94 -10.61
N LYS A 76 10.58 0.69 -10.68
CA LYS A 76 9.55 1.68 -10.38
C LYS A 76 8.29 1.02 -9.85
N ILE A 77 7.69 1.69 -8.87
CA ILE A 77 6.40 1.33 -8.28
C ILE A 77 5.50 2.54 -8.41
N SER A 78 4.28 2.35 -8.90
CA SER A 78 3.32 3.43 -9.08
C SER A 78 1.90 2.99 -8.77
N GLY A 79 1.02 3.97 -8.58
CA GLY A 79 -0.41 3.73 -8.41
C GLY A 79 -0.87 3.41 -6.97
N LEU A 80 -0.04 3.74 -5.98
CA LEU A 80 -0.44 3.83 -4.58
C LEU A 80 -1.34 5.06 -4.36
N SER A 81 -2.64 4.89 -4.62
CA SER A 81 -3.62 5.97 -4.46
C SER A 81 -4.93 5.45 -3.87
N ARG A 82 -5.62 6.35 -3.14
CA ARG A 82 -6.91 6.09 -2.50
C ARG A 82 -7.74 7.37 -2.58
N THR A 83 -8.86 7.31 -3.28
CA THR A 83 -9.74 8.46 -3.50
C THR A 83 -11.07 8.20 -2.82
N LEU A 84 -11.52 9.13 -1.97
CA LEU A 84 -12.82 9.05 -1.33
C LEU A 84 -13.84 9.74 -2.24
N LYS A 85 -14.82 8.99 -2.77
CA LYS A 85 -15.91 9.58 -3.54
C LYS A 85 -16.76 10.44 -2.60
N THR A 86 -17.06 11.67 -2.99
CA THR A 86 -17.91 12.58 -2.24
C THR A 86 -19.15 12.94 -3.04
N THR A 87 -20.31 12.93 -2.39
CA THR A 87 -21.57 13.42 -2.97
C THR A 87 -21.99 14.70 -2.28
N SER A 88 -22.24 15.76 -3.03
CA SER A 88 -22.73 17.04 -2.49
C SER A 88 -24.24 17.00 -2.29
N ILE A 89 -24.70 17.47 -1.14
CA ILE A 89 -26.12 17.69 -0.83
C ILE A 89 -26.32 19.19 -0.65
N ASN A 90 -27.36 19.70 -1.30
CA ASN A 90 -27.81 21.07 -1.15
C ASN A 90 -29.12 21.05 -0.38
N GLU A 91 -29.15 21.73 0.76
CA GLU A 91 -30.34 21.87 1.60
C GLU A 91 -31.08 23.15 1.23
N GLY A 92 -32.41 23.15 1.35
CA GLY A 92 -33.21 24.35 1.11
C GLY A 92 -33.05 25.34 2.27
N GLY A 93 -32.83 26.63 1.96
CA GLY A 93 -32.74 27.70 2.95
C GLY A 93 -31.31 28.06 3.39
N GLU A 94 -30.32 27.23 3.07
CA GLU A 94 -28.90 27.52 3.29
C GLU A 94 -28.19 27.69 1.94
N ASN A 95 -27.85 28.94 1.59
CA ASN A 95 -27.29 29.30 0.27
C ASN A 95 -25.76 29.49 0.29
N MET A 96 -25.12 29.52 1.48
CA MET A 96 -23.70 29.89 1.60
C MET A 96 -22.79 28.69 1.78
N ARG A 97 -23.30 27.54 2.25
CA ARG A 97 -22.50 26.36 2.59
C ARG A 97 -22.88 25.13 1.77
N ASN A 98 -21.85 24.38 1.35
CA ASN A 98 -22.02 23.06 0.72
C ASN A 98 -21.78 21.94 1.75
N TYR A 99 -22.62 20.91 1.73
CA TYR A 99 -22.42 19.68 2.49
C TYR A 99 -21.92 18.57 1.57
N HIS A 100 -20.79 17.96 1.93
CA HIS A 100 -20.24 16.81 1.21
C HIS A 100 -20.36 15.56 2.09
N LEU A 101 -21.06 14.54 1.60
CA LEU A 101 -21.13 13.24 2.24
C LEU A 101 -20.06 12.30 1.69
N ALA A 102 -19.47 11.53 2.61
CA ALA A 102 -18.50 10.51 2.27
C ALA A 102 -19.20 9.29 1.64
N GLY A 103 -18.76 8.93 0.44
CA GLY A 103 -19.16 7.73 -0.28
C GLY A 103 -18.15 6.60 -0.16
N LYS A 104 -18.09 5.75 -1.20
CA LYS A 104 -17.15 4.64 -1.26
C LYS A 104 -15.74 5.13 -1.56
N ILE A 105 -14.78 4.37 -1.05
CA ILE A 105 -13.36 4.62 -1.32
C ILE A 105 -12.96 3.80 -2.54
N GLU A 106 -12.40 4.48 -3.53
CA GLU A 106 -11.79 3.88 -4.70
C GLU A 106 -10.29 3.76 -4.53
N HIS A 107 -9.80 2.58 -4.90
CA HIS A 107 -8.38 2.25 -4.88
C HIS A 107 -7.84 2.25 -6.31
N GLY A 108 -6.62 2.76 -6.48
CA GLY A 108 -5.91 2.70 -7.76
C GLY A 108 -5.43 1.29 -8.13
N SER A 109 -4.78 1.17 -9.29
CA SER A 109 -4.00 -0.02 -9.67
C SER A 109 -2.57 0.12 -9.18
N LEU A 110 -2.01 -0.92 -8.59
CA LEU A 110 -0.58 -1.00 -8.36
C LEU A 110 0.12 -1.42 -9.66
N VAL A 111 1.05 -0.61 -10.15
CA VAL A 111 1.85 -0.92 -11.33
C VAL A 111 3.31 -1.01 -10.92
N LEU A 112 3.91 -2.17 -11.21
CA LEU A 112 5.29 -2.51 -10.87
C LEU A 112 6.09 -2.70 -12.15
N GLU A 113 7.22 -2.04 -12.26
CA GLU A 113 8.13 -2.14 -13.41
C GLU A 113 9.47 -2.70 -12.93
N ARG A 114 9.93 -3.79 -13.56
CA ARG A 114 11.22 -4.42 -13.27
C ARG A 114 11.90 -4.95 -14.53
N GLY A 115 13.21 -5.12 -14.50
CA GLY A 115 13.93 -5.82 -15.56
C GLY A 115 13.55 -7.30 -15.64
N VAL A 116 13.68 -7.90 -16.82
CA VAL A 116 13.49 -9.34 -16.99
C VAL A 116 14.61 -10.09 -16.28
N MET A 117 14.23 -11.06 -15.44
CA MET A 117 15.12 -11.84 -14.60
C MET A 117 14.69 -13.31 -14.59
N THR A 118 15.50 -14.17 -13.97
CA THR A 118 15.17 -15.57 -13.69
C THR A 118 13.77 -15.69 -13.07
N PRO A 119 12.98 -16.74 -13.40
CA PRO A 119 11.64 -16.91 -12.86
C PRO A 119 11.63 -16.84 -11.34
N THR A 120 10.81 -15.92 -10.84
CA THR A 120 10.59 -15.68 -9.41
C THR A 120 9.26 -16.30 -8.97
N PRO A 121 9.04 -16.51 -7.67
CA PRO A 121 7.72 -16.84 -7.14
C PRO A 121 6.62 -15.90 -7.63
N LEU A 122 6.91 -14.60 -7.76
CA LEU A 122 5.99 -13.64 -8.35
C LEU A 122 5.69 -13.96 -9.81
N THR A 123 6.72 -14.25 -10.62
CA THR A 123 6.53 -14.66 -12.03
C THR A 123 5.65 -15.89 -12.13
N LEU A 124 5.95 -16.94 -11.35
CA LEU A 124 5.19 -18.17 -11.35
C LEU A 124 3.72 -17.91 -10.97
N GLN A 125 3.46 -17.01 -10.03
CA GLN A 125 2.11 -16.69 -9.65
C GLN A 125 1.31 -16.01 -10.76
N PHE A 126 1.93 -15.10 -11.51
CA PHE A 126 1.30 -14.49 -12.69
C PHE A 126 1.04 -15.54 -13.77
N GLU A 127 1.99 -16.43 -14.04
CA GLU A 127 1.80 -17.53 -15.00
C GLU A 127 0.62 -18.42 -14.60
N ARG A 128 0.53 -18.83 -13.33
CA ARG A 128 -0.60 -19.63 -12.82
C ARG A 128 -1.94 -18.92 -13.00
N GLN A 129 -1.98 -17.61 -12.73
CA GLN A 129 -3.19 -16.79 -12.90
C GLN A 129 -3.63 -16.72 -14.37
N PHE A 130 -2.70 -16.62 -15.32
CA PHE A 130 -3.02 -16.52 -16.76
C PHE A 130 -3.20 -17.88 -17.46
N CYS A 131 -2.62 -18.95 -16.92
CA CYS A 131 -2.86 -20.33 -17.38
C CYS A 131 -4.27 -20.85 -17.04
N GLY A 132 -5.11 -20.03 -16.40
CA GLY A 132 -6.49 -20.39 -16.08
C GLY A 132 -6.63 -21.28 -14.84
N GLU A 133 -5.64 -21.29 -13.95
CA GLU A 133 -5.82 -21.87 -12.61
C GLU A 133 -6.79 -21.03 -11.77
N TYR A 134 -6.99 -21.43 -10.51
CA TYR A 134 -7.83 -20.68 -9.57
C TYR A 134 -7.30 -19.25 -9.36
N PRO A 135 -8.19 -18.24 -9.30
CA PRO A 135 -7.79 -16.87 -9.06
C PRO A 135 -7.09 -16.76 -7.71
N SER A 136 -5.84 -16.30 -7.73
CA SER A 136 -5.02 -16.20 -6.54
C SER A 136 -4.77 -14.74 -6.18
N TYR A 137 -4.99 -14.44 -4.90
CA TYR A 137 -4.77 -13.12 -4.34
C TYR A 137 -3.44 -13.09 -3.56
N LEU A 138 -2.78 -11.94 -3.62
CA LEU A 138 -1.48 -11.72 -2.99
C LEU A 138 -1.55 -10.58 -2.00
N ASN A 139 -0.80 -10.68 -0.90
CA ASN A 139 -0.59 -9.53 -0.03
C ASN A 139 0.80 -8.96 -0.30
N VAL A 140 0.88 -7.63 -0.39
CA VAL A 140 2.11 -6.94 -0.79
C VAL A 140 2.46 -5.91 0.27
N ILE A 141 3.72 -5.91 0.70
CA ILE A 141 4.29 -4.88 1.56
C ILE A 141 5.30 -4.11 0.74
N ILE A 142 5.15 -2.79 0.69
CA ILE A 142 6.11 -1.88 0.05
C ILE A 142 6.74 -1.04 1.16
N MET A 143 8.05 -1.04 1.26
CA MET A 143 8.80 -0.33 2.30
C MET A 143 9.69 0.71 1.65
N LEU A 144 9.63 1.94 2.14
CA LEU A 144 10.60 2.98 1.84
C LEU A 144 11.74 2.90 2.84
N LEU A 145 12.98 2.79 2.37
CA LEU A 145 14.15 2.56 3.19
C LEU A 145 15.04 3.80 3.27
N ASP A 146 15.53 4.10 4.47
CA ASP A 146 16.57 5.10 4.73
C ASP A 146 17.95 4.62 4.22
N ASN A 147 18.96 5.48 4.31
CA ASN A 147 20.36 5.17 4.00
C ASN A 147 20.91 4.01 4.86
N SER A 148 20.35 3.81 6.06
CA SER A 148 20.68 2.71 6.97
C SER A 148 19.85 1.44 6.75
N ASN A 149 19.09 1.34 5.65
CA ASN A 149 18.15 0.24 5.35
C ASN A 149 17.03 0.06 6.40
N VAL A 150 16.72 1.11 7.15
CA VAL A 150 15.61 1.11 8.12
C VAL A 150 14.34 1.58 7.41
N PRO A 151 13.20 0.87 7.56
CA PRO A 151 11.94 1.27 6.94
C PRO A 151 11.39 2.56 7.57
N VAL A 152 11.29 3.61 6.76
CA VAL A 152 10.76 4.93 7.16
C VAL A 152 9.24 4.95 7.08
N THR A 153 8.69 4.37 6.02
CA THR A 153 7.24 4.22 5.82
C THR A 153 6.98 2.91 5.10
N SER A 154 5.84 2.30 5.37
CA SER A 154 5.43 1.10 4.63
C SER A 154 3.97 1.15 4.22
N TRP A 155 3.68 0.52 3.08
CA TRP A 155 2.33 0.35 2.56
C TRP A 155 2.02 -1.14 2.56
N PHE A 156 1.01 -1.51 3.32
CA PHE A 156 0.43 -2.84 3.31
C PHE A 156 -0.76 -2.88 2.36
N ILE A 157 -0.67 -3.73 1.35
CA ILE A 157 -1.67 -3.92 0.32
C ILE A 157 -2.24 -5.32 0.49
N ASN A 158 -3.56 -5.39 0.62
CA ASN A 158 -4.27 -6.63 0.88
C ASN A 158 -5.06 -7.07 -0.35
N ASN A 159 -5.04 -8.38 -0.62
CA ASN A 159 -5.76 -9.03 -1.71
C ASN A 159 -5.54 -8.35 -3.07
N ALA A 160 -4.28 -8.24 -3.47
CA ALA A 160 -3.88 -7.82 -4.81
C ALA A 160 -4.09 -8.96 -5.81
N LEU A 161 -4.89 -8.71 -6.83
CA LEU A 161 -5.14 -9.61 -7.96
C LEU A 161 -4.23 -9.24 -9.13
N PRO A 162 -3.46 -10.18 -9.71
CA PRO A 162 -2.72 -9.96 -10.96
C PRO A 162 -3.69 -9.74 -12.12
N VAL A 163 -3.53 -8.64 -12.86
CA VAL A 163 -4.45 -8.25 -13.95
C VAL A 163 -3.76 -8.23 -15.31
N SER A 164 -2.54 -7.71 -15.38
CA SER A 164 -1.82 -7.61 -16.66
C SER A 164 -0.33 -7.85 -16.47
N TRP A 165 0.27 -8.54 -17.44
CA TRP A 165 1.70 -8.65 -17.63
C TRP A 165 2.02 -8.14 -19.03
N GLN A 166 2.94 -7.18 -19.13
CA GLN A 166 3.45 -6.68 -20.40
C GLN A 166 4.97 -6.71 -20.37
N SER A 167 5.57 -7.40 -21.34
CA SER A 167 7.01 -7.36 -21.58
C SER A 167 7.30 -6.29 -22.62
N GLY A 168 8.42 -5.56 -22.46
CA GLY A 168 8.87 -4.59 -23.46
C GLY A 168 9.21 -5.23 -24.81
N ASP A 169 9.46 -4.39 -25.80
CA ASP A 169 9.77 -4.85 -27.16
C ASP A 169 11.19 -5.43 -27.25
N LEU A 170 11.34 -6.48 -28.06
CA LEU A 170 12.63 -7.12 -28.36
C LEU A 170 13.14 -6.62 -29.71
N ASP A 171 13.97 -5.58 -29.70
CA ASP A 171 14.63 -5.06 -30.90
C ASP A 171 16.11 -5.45 -30.91
N ALA A 172 16.51 -6.24 -31.91
CA ALA A 172 17.88 -6.70 -32.11
C ALA A 172 18.88 -5.58 -32.46
N ASN A 173 18.39 -4.40 -32.88
CA ASN A 173 19.22 -3.23 -33.17
C ASN A 173 19.40 -2.32 -31.94
N SER A 174 18.60 -2.51 -30.90
CA SER A 174 18.62 -1.68 -29.68
C SER A 174 19.38 -2.37 -28.55
N ASN A 175 20.16 -1.60 -27.78
CA ASN A 175 20.82 -2.08 -26.55
C ASN A 175 19.99 -1.77 -25.29
N ALA A 176 18.66 -1.68 -25.42
CA ALA A 176 17.77 -1.36 -24.31
C ALA A 176 17.58 -2.57 -23.37
N ILE A 177 17.45 -2.30 -22.07
CA ILE A 177 17.11 -3.34 -21.09
C ILE A 177 15.63 -3.68 -21.25
N LEU A 178 15.32 -4.98 -21.32
CA LEU A 178 13.96 -5.46 -21.38
C LEU A 178 13.26 -5.26 -20.03
N ILE A 179 12.15 -4.52 -20.03
CA ILE A 179 11.37 -4.19 -18.83
C ILE A 179 10.03 -4.93 -18.86
N ASN A 180 9.68 -5.58 -17.76
CA ASN A 180 8.36 -6.13 -17.49
C ASN A 180 7.55 -5.13 -16.67
N ARG A 181 6.33 -4.85 -17.14
CA ARG A 181 5.30 -4.07 -16.45
C ARG A 181 4.21 -5.01 -15.96
N LEU A 182 4.02 -5.04 -14.64
CA LEU A 182 3.06 -5.87 -13.94
C LEU A 182 1.97 -4.99 -13.33
N GLU A 183 0.71 -5.23 -13.65
CA GLU A 183 -0.43 -4.53 -13.04
C GLU A 183 -1.17 -5.44 -12.06
N LEU A 184 -1.41 -4.92 -10.86
CA LEU A 184 -2.14 -5.54 -9.77
C LEU A 184 -3.30 -4.64 -9.33
N ARG A 185 -4.49 -5.21 -9.16
CA ARG A 185 -5.65 -4.50 -8.59
C ARG A 185 -5.84 -4.96 -7.15
N TYR A 186 -5.84 -4.03 -6.21
CA TYR A 186 -5.95 -4.35 -4.78
C TYR A 186 -7.26 -3.86 -4.18
N GLN A 187 -7.70 -4.56 -3.13
CA GLN A 187 -8.96 -4.24 -2.45
C GLN A 187 -8.76 -3.22 -1.33
N ASN A 188 -7.63 -3.30 -0.62
CA ASN A 188 -7.36 -2.44 0.52
C ASN A 188 -5.88 -2.06 0.58
N MET A 189 -5.63 -0.82 0.97
CA MET A 189 -4.30 -0.29 1.25
C MET A 189 -4.29 0.38 2.63
N ARG A 190 -3.28 0.06 3.43
CA ARG A 190 -3.01 0.68 4.72
C ARG A 190 -1.57 1.17 4.73
N MET A 191 -1.37 2.45 5.01
CA MET A 191 -0.04 2.98 5.32
C MET A 191 0.26 2.69 6.79
N MET A 192 1.46 2.20 7.06
CA MET A 192 1.98 2.00 8.41
C MET A 192 3.14 2.98 8.60
N PRO A 193 3.09 3.83 9.65
CA PRO A 193 4.22 4.70 9.97
C PRO A 193 5.43 3.83 10.32
N GLY A 194 6.61 4.21 9.84
CA GLY A 194 7.84 3.54 10.24
C GLY A 194 8.23 3.91 11.66
N ILE A 195 9.07 3.06 12.24
CA ILE A 195 9.64 3.25 13.58
C ILE A 195 10.89 4.10 13.39
N LYS A 196 10.72 5.40 13.22
CA LYS A 196 11.82 6.35 13.39
C LYS A 196 11.56 7.04 14.73
N ALA A 197 12.26 6.57 15.76
CA ALA A 197 12.31 7.20 17.07
C ALA A 197 13.20 8.45 17.02
#